data_AF-A0A7C5XC92-F1
#
_entry.id   AF-A0A7C5XC92-F1
#
_cell.length_a   1.000
_cell.length_b   1.000
_cell.length_c   1.000
_cell.angle_alpha   90.00
_cell.angle_beta   90.00
_cell.angle_gamma   90.00
#
_symmetry.space_group_name_H-M   'P 1'
#
loop_
_entity.id
_entity.type
_entity.pdbx_description
1 polymer ?
#
loop_
_entity_poly.entity_id
_entity_poly.type
_entity_poly.pdbx_seq_one_letter_code
_entity_poly.pdbx_strand_id
1 'polypeptide(L)'
;MFGHGPSHGIRALFPVVFDRVVDVLRGCKYASNIYFTVLDVKPRVAVFIEGRYSLMVEGFMTAIALVIERGDSTEVRIVTQSNNPYGSRGGDLGMSRSYAVDILDSLTSGLHVSPSDVVNVDYMDSSKSHLLG
;
A
#
# COMPACT_ATOMS: atom_id res chain seq x y z
N MET A 1 -17.16 16.35 -13.84
CA MET A 1 -16.59 14.99 -13.69
C MET A 1 -15.54 15.10 -12.60
N PHE A 2 -15.83 14.63 -11.38
CA PHE A 2 -14.90 14.74 -10.27
C PHE A 2 -13.88 13.61 -10.39
N GLY A 3 -12.65 13.95 -10.77
CA GLY A 3 -11.55 12.99 -10.83
C GLY A 3 -11.27 12.42 -9.44
N HIS A 4 -10.98 11.13 -9.39
CA HIS A 4 -10.44 10.48 -8.20
C HIS A 4 -9.05 11.07 -7.94
N GLY A 5 -8.78 11.50 -6.71
CA GLY A 5 -7.49 12.04 -6.27
C GLY A 5 -6.36 11.03 -6.46
N PRO A 6 -5.12 11.49 -6.67
CA PRO A 6 -4.01 10.66 -7.12
C PRO A 6 -3.41 9.77 -6.03
N SER A 7 -4.03 9.66 -4.85
CA SER A 7 -3.48 8.93 -3.72
C SER A 7 -4.54 8.12 -3.00
N HIS A 8 -4.15 6.97 -2.47
CA HIS A 8 -5.04 6.12 -1.69
C HIS A 8 -4.26 5.38 -0.62
N GLY A 9 -4.84 5.28 0.58
CA GLY A 9 -4.25 4.58 1.72
C GLY A 9 -5.10 3.41 2.20
N ILE A 10 -4.45 2.30 2.54
CA ILE A 10 -5.06 1.15 3.21
C ILE A 10 -4.30 0.88 4.50
N ARG A 11 -5.02 0.65 5.60
CA ARG A 11 -4.49 0.02 6.81
C ARG A 11 -5.16 -1.33 6.97
N ALA A 12 -4.40 -2.38 7.26
CA ALA A 12 -4.92 -3.73 7.48
C ALA A 12 -4.13 -4.42 8.59
N LEU A 13 -4.80 -5.31 9.34
CA LEU A 13 -4.15 -6.13 10.36
C LEU A 13 -4.15 -7.59 9.90
N PHE A 14 -2.98 -8.19 9.78
CA PHE A 14 -2.84 -9.62 9.49
C PHE A 14 -2.58 -10.40 10.77
N PRO A 15 -3.34 -11.47 11.07
CA PRO A 15 -3.11 -12.33 12.23
C PRO A 15 -1.96 -13.33 11.95
N VAL A 16 -0.81 -12.79 11.54
CA VAL A 16 0.42 -13.53 11.28
C VAL A 16 1.62 -12.72 11.78
N VAL A 17 2.71 -13.41 12.08
CA VAL A 17 3.94 -12.79 12.57
C VAL A 17 4.66 -11.96 11.50
N PHE A 18 5.35 -10.91 11.95
CA PHE A 18 6.01 -9.88 11.13
C PHE A 18 6.84 -10.43 9.97
N ASP A 19 7.70 -11.42 10.25
CA ASP A 19 8.65 -11.95 9.27
C ASP A 19 7.93 -12.59 8.06
N ARG A 20 6.76 -13.21 8.27
CA ARG A 20 5.98 -13.78 7.16
C ARG A 20 5.42 -12.71 6.23
N VAL A 21 4.95 -11.59 6.78
CA VAL A 21 4.44 -10.47 5.96
C VAL A 21 5.57 -9.85 5.15
N VAL A 22 6.71 -9.63 5.79
CA VAL A 22 7.92 -9.10 5.13
C VAL A 22 8.37 -10.02 3.99
N ASP A 23 8.42 -11.33 4.22
CA ASP A 23 8.85 -12.28 3.19
C ASP A 23 7.90 -12.34 1.99
N VAL A 24 6.58 -12.22 2.20
CA VAL A 24 5.61 -12.14 1.10
C VAL A 24 5.78 -10.84 0.30
N LEU A 25 5.95 -9.69 0.97
CA LEU A 25 6.15 -8.41 0.27
C LEU A 25 7.46 -8.37 -0.52
N ARG A 26 8.54 -8.97 0.01
CA ARG A 26 9.80 -9.12 -0.74
C ARG A 26 9.60 -9.84 -2.08
N GLY A 27 8.67 -10.80 -2.13
CA GLY A 27 8.31 -11.56 -3.32
C GLY A 27 7.17 -10.96 -4.15
N CYS A 28 6.62 -9.80 -3.78
CA CYS A 28 5.49 -9.19 -4.46
C CYS A 28 5.85 -8.84 -5.92
N LYS A 29 5.12 -9.42 -6.88
CA LYS A 29 5.36 -9.22 -8.32
C LYS A 29 4.61 -8.04 -8.92
N TYR A 30 3.68 -7.43 -8.16
CA TYR A 30 2.85 -6.31 -8.62
C TYR A 30 3.57 -4.97 -8.55
N ALA A 31 4.79 -4.96 -8.00
CA ALA A 31 5.69 -3.84 -7.95
C ALA A 31 7.07 -4.23 -8.46
N SER A 32 7.76 -3.28 -9.10
CA SER A 32 9.21 -3.31 -9.08
C SER A 32 9.61 -2.85 -7.68
N ASN A 33 9.90 -3.79 -6.77
CA ASN A 33 10.43 -3.45 -5.44
C ASN A 33 11.72 -2.65 -5.64
N ILE A 34 11.67 -1.34 -5.40
CA ILE A 34 12.78 -0.43 -5.67
C ILE A 34 13.73 -0.42 -4.47
N TYR A 35 13.16 -0.36 -3.26
CA TYR A 35 13.91 -0.37 -2.02
C TYR A 35 13.11 -1.05 -0.90
N PHE A 36 13.82 -1.76 -0.03
CA PHE A 36 13.28 -2.35 1.19
C PHE A 36 14.29 -2.24 2.33
N THR A 37 13.81 -1.95 3.54
CA THR A 37 14.62 -2.02 4.76
C THR A 37 13.79 -2.43 5.96
N VAL A 38 14.41 -3.15 6.90
CA VAL A 38 13.88 -3.33 8.25
C VAL A 38 14.60 -2.35 9.16
N LEU A 39 13.85 -1.56 9.92
CA LEU A 39 14.38 -0.62 10.89
C LEU A 39 14.64 -1.35 12.22
N ASP A 40 15.83 -1.15 12.79
CA ASP A 40 16.21 -1.72 14.08
C ASP A 40 15.61 -0.93 15.25
N VAL A 41 14.28 -1.02 15.39
CA VAL A 41 13.47 -0.33 16.38
C VAL A 41 12.44 -1.28 16.99
N LYS A 42 11.83 -0.88 18.11
CA LYS A 42 10.71 -1.60 18.74
C LYS A 42 9.45 -0.72 18.78
N PRO A 43 8.29 -1.21 18.29
CA PRO A 43 8.10 -2.48 17.55
C PRO A 43 8.90 -2.51 16.24
N ARG A 44 9.20 -3.71 15.71
CA ARG A 44 9.90 -3.83 14.43
C ARG A 44 9.07 -3.17 13.32
N VAL A 45 9.74 -2.43 12.45
CA VAL A 45 9.12 -1.79 11.29
C VAL A 45 9.90 -2.15 10.03
N ALA A 46 9.20 -2.60 8.99
CA ALA A 46 9.74 -2.73 7.66
C ALA A 46 9.11 -1.69 6.73
N VAL A 47 9.91 -1.14 5.84
CA VAL A 47 9.49 -0.15 4.84
C VAL A 47 9.80 -0.71 3.47
N PHE A 48 8.79 -0.77 2.62
CA PHE A 48 8.88 -1.11 1.22
C PHE A 48 8.55 0.13 0.40
N ILE A 49 9.41 0.45 -0.55
CA ILE A 49 9.18 1.47 -1.57
C ILE A 49 9.12 0.77 -2.92
N GLU A 50 7.97 0.92 -3.54
CA GLU A 50 7.54 0.16 -4.68
C GLU A 50 7.14 1.12 -5.79
N GLY A 51 7.29 0.68 -7.03
CA GLY A 51 6.70 1.41 -8.14
C GLY A 51 6.41 0.55 -9.35
N ARG A 52 5.49 1.04 -10.17
CA ARG A 52 5.12 0.43 -11.44
C ARG A 52 4.72 1.49 -12.44
N TYR A 53 4.98 1.24 -13.72
CA TYR A 53 4.39 2.04 -14.79
C TYR A 53 3.00 1.49 -15.12
N SER A 54 2.02 2.38 -15.28
CA SER A 54 0.67 2.03 -15.71
C SER A 54 0.34 2.73 -17.02
N LEU A 55 0.02 1.92 -18.04
CA LEU A 55 -0.44 2.42 -19.33
C LEU A 55 -1.79 3.16 -19.23
N MET A 56 -2.63 2.79 -18.26
CA MET A 56 -3.96 3.38 -18.10
C MET A 56 -3.91 4.85 -17.65
N VAL A 57 -2.91 5.22 -16.85
CA VAL A 57 -2.67 6.61 -16.41
C VAL A 57 -1.47 7.22 -17.12
N GLU A 58 -0.94 6.56 -18.15
CA GLU A 58 0.26 6.96 -18.90
C GLU A 58 1.40 7.47 -18.01
N GLY A 59 1.58 6.85 -16.85
CA GLY A 59 2.31 7.43 -15.74
C GLY A 59 2.87 6.40 -14.78
N PHE A 60 3.79 6.86 -13.93
CA PHE A 60 4.38 6.03 -12.91
C PHE A 60 3.52 6.08 -11.64
N MET A 61 3.46 4.95 -10.97
CA MET A 61 2.77 4.78 -9.71
C MET A 61 3.79 4.40 -8.65
N THR A 62 3.70 5.04 -7.51
CA THR A 62 4.50 4.73 -6.34
C THR A 62 3.64 4.11 -5.26
N ALA A 63 4.19 3.15 -4.54
CA ALA A 63 3.60 2.61 -3.33
C ALA A 63 4.63 2.62 -2.20
N ILE A 64 4.16 2.89 -0.99
CA ILE A 64 4.90 2.73 0.25
C ILE A 64 4.10 1.77 1.12
N ALA A 65 4.70 0.63 1.47
CA ALA A 65 4.12 -0.27 2.46
C ALA A 65 4.96 -0.23 3.74
N LEU A 66 4.32 0.16 4.84
CA LEU A 66 4.85 0.00 6.19
C LEU A 66 4.31 -1.29 6.77
N VAL A 67 5.20 -2.13 7.29
CA VAL A 67 4.87 -3.35 8.03
C VAL A 67 5.30 -3.12 9.47
N ILE A 68 4.38 -3.25 10.42
CA ILE A 68 4.61 -2.91 11.82
C ILE A 68 4.24 -4.12 12.68
N GLU A 69 5.18 -4.59 13.48
CA GLU A 69 4.95 -5.70 14.40
C GLU A 69 3.96 -5.34 15.52
N ARG A 70 3.00 -6.22 15.78
CA ARG A 70 1.94 -6.07 16.80
C ARG A 70 1.71 -7.38 17.57
N GLY A 71 2.69 -7.78 18.39
CA GLY A 71 2.64 -9.03 19.14
C GLY A 71 2.53 -10.22 18.17
N ASP A 72 1.42 -10.97 18.24
CA ASP A 72 1.16 -12.13 17.38
C ASP A 72 0.53 -11.76 16.02
N SER A 73 0.39 -10.47 15.75
CA SER A 73 -0.17 -9.91 14.53
C SER A 73 0.77 -8.90 13.89
N THR A 74 0.46 -8.51 12.66
CA THR A 74 1.24 -7.55 11.89
C THR A 74 0.33 -6.55 11.22
N GLU A 75 0.54 -5.29 11.51
CA GLU A 75 -0.18 -4.20 10.87
C GLU A 75 0.54 -3.80 9.58
N VAL A 76 -0.21 -3.62 8.50
CA VAL A 76 0.30 -3.17 7.21
C VAL A 76 -0.41 -1.88 6.84
N ARG A 77 0.36 -0.86 6.47
CA ARG A 77 -0.13 0.42 5.95
C ARG A 77 0.41 0.59 4.54
N ILE A 78 -0.47 0.66 3.56
CA ILE A 78 -0.14 0.82 2.15
C ILE A 78 -0.58 2.21 1.75
N VAL A 79 0.32 3.03 1.22
CA VAL A 79 -0.01 4.31 0.60
C VAL A 79 0.45 4.25 -0.84
N THR A 80 -0.46 4.54 -1.75
CA THR A 80 -0.18 4.58 -3.19
C THR A 80 -0.42 5.97 -3.73
N GLN A 81 0.33 6.31 -4.76
CA GLN A 81 0.17 7.55 -5.49
C GLN A 81 0.42 7.34 -6.98
N SER A 82 -0.38 7.97 -7.84
CA SER A 82 -0.03 8.17 -9.24
C SER A 82 0.61 9.53 -9.44
N ASN A 83 1.62 9.57 -10.31
CA ASN A 83 2.35 10.80 -10.60
C ASN A 83 2.00 11.42 -11.96
N ASN A 84 0.82 11.09 -12.52
CA ASN A 84 0.43 11.58 -13.83
C ASN A 84 0.35 13.13 -13.84
N PRO A 85 1.25 13.82 -14.58
CA PRO A 85 1.25 15.28 -14.66
C PRO A 85 0.06 15.85 -15.44
N TYR A 86 -0.68 15.01 -16.18
CA TYR A 86 -1.86 15.37 -16.97
C TYR A 86 -3.17 15.25 -16.19
N GLY A 87 -3.13 15.40 -14.86
CA GLY A 87 -4.32 15.37 -13.97
C GLY A 87 -5.49 16.28 -14.40
N SER A 88 -5.27 17.20 -15.35
CA SER A 88 -6.27 18.05 -16.00
C SER A 88 -7.12 17.37 -17.10
N ARG A 89 -6.85 16.11 -17.51
CA ARG A 89 -7.62 15.39 -18.55
C ARG A 89 -8.46 14.20 -18.08
N GLY A 90 -8.48 13.86 -16.79
CA GLY A 90 -9.27 12.71 -16.32
C GLY A 90 -9.02 12.19 -14.90
N GLY A 91 -8.08 12.76 -14.13
CA GLY A 91 -7.73 12.25 -12.80
C GLY A 91 -7.03 10.88 -12.81
N ASP A 92 -6.76 10.32 -11.63
CA ASP A 92 -6.10 9.01 -11.45
C ASP A 92 -6.94 7.81 -11.91
N LEU A 93 -8.21 8.03 -12.25
CA LEU A 93 -9.19 7.00 -12.63
C LEU A 93 -9.30 5.85 -11.62
N GLY A 94 -8.92 6.09 -10.36
CA GLY A 94 -8.92 5.08 -9.29
C GLY A 94 -7.75 4.11 -9.35
N MET A 95 -6.72 4.37 -10.18
CA MET A 95 -5.57 3.49 -10.29
C MET A 95 -4.78 3.40 -8.99
N SER A 96 -4.58 4.50 -8.27
CA SER A 96 -3.94 4.49 -6.94
C SER A 96 -4.64 3.51 -6.02
N ARG A 97 -5.96 3.63 -5.87
CA ARG A 97 -6.79 2.68 -5.11
C ARG A 97 -6.61 1.24 -5.60
N SER A 98 -6.69 1.00 -6.91
CA SER A 98 -6.49 -0.34 -7.49
C SER A 98 -5.12 -0.91 -7.12
N TYR A 99 -4.08 -0.09 -7.14
CA TYR A 99 -2.73 -0.54 -6.79
C TYR A 99 -2.61 -0.89 -5.31
N ALA A 100 -3.23 -0.10 -4.42
CA ALA A 100 -3.24 -0.41 -2.99
C ALA A 100 -3.94 -1.75 -2.73
N VAL A 101 -5.05 -2.00 -3.43
CA VAL A 101 -5.80 -3.26 -3.37
C VAL A 101 -4.97 -4.42 -3.94
N ASP A 102 -4.30 -4.25 -5.07
CA ASP A 102 -3.44 -5.30 -5.66
C ASP A 102 -2.34 -5.76 -4.66
N ILE A 103 -1.74 -4.82 -3.92
CA ILE A 103 -0.73 -5.14 -2.90
C ILE A 103 -1.38 -5.90 -1.73
N LEU A 104 -2.54 -5.46 -1.25
CA LEU A 104 -3.29 -6.14 -0.19
C LEU A 104 -3.73 -7.56 -0.60
N ASP A 105 -4.17 -7.73 -1.84
CA ASP A 105 -4.60 -9.02 -2.39
C ASP A 105 -3.41 -9.96 -2.57
N SER A 106 -2.25 -9.43 -2.98
CA SER A 106 -1.00 -10.19 -3.04
C SER A 106 -0.57 -10.67 -1.66
N LEU A 107 -0.69 -9.82 -0.63
CA LEU A 107 -0.46 -10.21 0.77
C LEU A 107 -1.42 -11.30 1.23
N THR A 108 -2.72 -11.10 1.01
CA THR A 108 -3.78 -12.04 1.39
C THR A 108 -3.56 -13.41 0.74
N SER A 109 -3.21 -13.41 -0.55
CA SER A 109 -2.93 -14.62 -1.32
C SER A 109 -1.65 -15.32 -0.87
N GLY A 110 -0.55 -14.57 -0.67
CA GLY A 110 0.73 -15.13 -0.24
C GLY A 110 0.68 -15.68 1.19
N LEU A 111 -0.05 -15.02 2.08
CA LEU A 111 -0.19 -15.43 3.49
C LEU A 111 -1.25 -16.52 3.70
N HIS A 112 -2.16 -16.70 2.74
CA HIS A 112 -3.33 -17.59 2.82
C HIS A 112 -4.25 -17.24 3.99
N VAL A 113 -4.36 -15.95 4.31
CA VAL A 113 -5.09 -15.42 5.47
C VAL A 113 -5.70 -14.07 5.10
N SER A 114 -6.97 -13.88 5.45
CA SER A 114 -7.65 -12.60 5.30
C SER A 114 -7.24 -11.62 6.41
N PRO A 115 -6.98 -10.34 6.09
CA PRO A 115 -6.75 -9.32 7.11
C PRO A 115 -8.05 -8.95 7.85
N SER A 116 -7.90 -8.48 9.10
CA SER A 116 -8.95 -7.80 9.87
C SER A 116 -8.69 -6.28 9.89
N ASP A 117 -9.65 -5.53 10.44
CA ASP A 117 -9.56 -4.08 10.67
C ASP A 117 -9.10 -3.28 9.45
N VAL A 118 -9.60 -3.65 8.28
CA VAL A 118 -9.25 -3.02 7.01
C VAL A 118 -9.89 -1.64 6.93
N VAL A 119 -9.06 -0.61 6.87
CA VAL A 119 -9.47 0.79 6.72
C VAL A 119 -8.95 1.33 5.40
N ASN A 120 -9.84 1.98 4.64
CA ASN A 120 -9.50 2.63 3.37
C ASN A 120 -9.64 4.14 3.52
N VAL A 121 -8.63 4.89 3.08
CA VAL A 121 -8.61 6.35 3.04
C VAL A 121 -8.43 6.78 1.60
N ASP A 122 -9.56 7.10 0.96
CA ASP A 122 -9.57 7.64 -0.39
C ASP A 122 -8.95 9.04 -0.44
N TYR A 123 -8.17 9.28 -1.49
CA TYR A 123 -7.62 10.60 -1.85
C TYR A 123 -6.69 11.21 -0.82
N MET A 124 -6.22 10.41 0.14
CA MET A 124 -5.55 10.91 1.33
C MET A 124 -6.31 12.11 1.92
N ASP A 125 -7.65 12.01 1.95
CA ASP A 125 -8.54 12.99 2.57
C ASP A 125 -7.97 13.38 3.93
N SER A 126 -7.50 14.62 4.04
CA SER A 126 -6.72 15.07 5.19
C SER A 126 -7.51 14.93 6.49
N SER A 127 -8.84 15.04 6.42
CA SER A 127 -9.74 14.82 7.55
C SER A 127 -9.74 13.38 8.06
N LYS A 128 -9.38 12.41 7.21
CA LYS A 128 -9.32 10.96 7.49
C LYS A 128 -7.91 10.42 7.58
N SER A 129 -6.89 11.25 7.35
CA SER A 129 -5.47 10.84 7.41
C SER A 129 -5.09 10.17 8.74
N HIS A 130 -5.69 10.61 9.85
CA HIS A 130 -5.51 10.03 11.19
C HIS A 130 -5.90 8.56 11.29
N LEU A 131 -6.73 8.04 10.37
CA LEU A 131 -7.12 6.63 10.35
C LEU A 131 -5.99 5.70 9.88
N LEU A 132 -4.95 6.24 9.23
CA LEU A 132 -3.72 5.53 8.90
C LEU A 132 -2.64 5.68 9.98
N GLY A 133 -2.90 6.47 11.03
CA GLY A 133 -2.00 6.81 12.14
C GLY A 133 -1.90 5.71 13.19
#